data_AF-A0A6A5SQT0-F1
#
_entry.id   AF-A0A6A5SQT0-F1
#
_cell.length_a   1.000
_cell.length_b   1.000
_cell.length_c   1.000
_cell.angle_alpha   90.00
_cell.angle_beta   90.00
_cell.angle_gamma   90.00
#
_symmetry.space_group_name_H-M   'P 1'
#
loop_
_entity.id
_entity.type
_entity.pdbx_description
1 polymer ?
#
loop_
_entity_poly.entity_id
_entity_poly.type
_entity_poly.pdbx_seq_one_letter_code
_entity_poly.pdbx_strand_id
1 'polypeptide(L)'
;MCRLLFVLAAAAAAVPCSRGDSGAGLKGENSACCSALSSDLPSILSPSSPQYTIRTASYWSRSAQLSPACIIQPRTTQDVSVVLATLRTHPACSDTQFAVRSGGHMSWAGANNIDNGVTIDLGYLNGTTLDVKTRVARVQPGARWGGVYAVLDPLGVTVVGGRAAGVGVGGFLVGGGNSFYSAQQGFACDTVVEFELVLGRGEIVKASAQENSDLFQALKGGSSNFGVVTSFAMQAFPAGPLWGGVVSYPKSTTQQHIDAYVSWTAGLNDYPYGSSLVFWTYLPAVGDIVILGVYEDTTGTVAASPAFDKVMAINGTTSTMRVDSHKGLTDELEQPTGYHDIWFTLTFKNDPLIYAHIVFLHEQMVQAWKSESGDPDFITQCMFQSIPTIFAKHSIAKGGNMLGLHRLAENVVMLLLNIAVKTPELEVRASAMLRRYVERIKEFAESRDGLVEWVYLNYADGSQDPLASYGLENVEKIRKVAEKYDPDGVFQKKAPGGFKISKVGTIVVVFTAADCIVVVVVQVELLVVAPVPILLLVRVPSKLVIVAHLILGVVVRIKVLSILVLLVRVKLLVASFLVVPPACIVFADD
;
A
#
# COMPACT_ATOMS: atom_id res chain seq x y z
N MET A 1 -36.05 5.26 -14.76
CA MET A 1 -35.69 6.64 -15.17
C MET A 1 -35.41 7.46 -13.92
N CYS A 2 -34.13 7.67 -13.59
CA CYS A 2 -33.57 8.90 -13.01
C CYS A 2 -32.05 8.69 -12.93
N ARG A 3 -31.38 8.84 -14.08
CA ARG A 3 -29.93 9.07 -14.17
C ARG A 3 -29.76 10.59 -14.22
N LEU A 4 -29.15 11.20 -13.21
CA LEU A 4 -28.65 12.58 -13.25
C LEU A 4 -27.17 12.51 -12.80
N LEU A 5 -26.17 12.57 -13.69
CA LEU A 5 -25.66 13.69 -14.54
C LEU A 5 -24.72 14.63 -13.72
N PHE A 6 -23.54 15.07 -14.16
CA PHE A 6 -23.07 15.46 -15.50
C PHE A 6 -21.54 15.26 -15.69
N VAL A 7 -21.12 14.77 -16.85
CA VAL A 7 -19.77 14.94 -17.42
C VAL A 7 -19.88 15.94 -18.57
N LEU A 8 -19.19 17.07 -18.47
CA LEU A 8 -19.02 18.02 -19.58
C LEU A 8 -17.65 17.78 -20.22
N ALA A 9 -17.67 17.13 -21.39
CA ALA A 9 -16.50 16.97 -22.24
C ALA A 9 -16.47 18.11 -23.27
N ALA A 10 -15.43 18.94 -23.22
CA ALA A 10 -15.11 19.87 -24.30
C ALA A 10 -14.18 19.15 -25.30
N ALA A 11 -14.70 18.87 -26.50
CA ALA A 11 -13.92 18.34 -27.61
C ALA A 11 -13.22 19.49 -28.33
N ALA A 12 -11.88 19.50 -28.32
CA ALA A 12 -11.08 20.27 -29.26
C ALA A 12 -10.57 19.34 -30.35
N ALA A 13 -11.05 19.55 -31.58
CA ALA A 13 -10.59 18.85 -32.77
C ALA A 13 -9.20 19.36 -33.16
N ALA A 14 -8.21 18.46 -33.23
CA ALA A 14 -6.92 18.73 -33.85
C ALA A 14 -6.86 17.99 -35.20
N VAL A 15 -6.66 18.76 -36.27
CA VAL A 15 -6.43 18.29 -37.64
C VAL A 15 -5.02 17.68 -37.73
N PRO A 16 -4.81 16.52 -38.39
CA PRO A 16 -3.50 15.91 -38.48
C PRO A 16 -2.67 16.55 -39.60
N CYS A 17 -1.47 17.02 -39.27
CA CYS A 17 -0.45 17.34 -40.27
C CYS A 17 0.50 16.14 -40.36
N SER A 18 0.44 15.40 -41.47
CA SER A 18 1.37 14.32 -41.80
C SER A 18 2.73 14.87 -42.24
N ARG A 19 3.83 14.32 -41.72
CA ARG A 19 5.07 14.02 -42.47
C ARG A 19 6.14 13.37 -41.59
N GLY A 20 6.73 12.29 -42.12
CA GLY A 20 8.12 11.90 -41.86
C GLY A 20 8.34 10.78 -40.86
N ASP A 21 8.19 9.54 -41.31
CA ASP A 21 8.74 8.36 -40.67
C ASP A 21 10.28 8.41 -40.71
N SER A 22 10.93 8.50 -39.55
CA SER A 22 12.31 8.06 -39.35
C SER A 22 12.54 7.75 -37.86
N GLY A 23 13.08 6.56 -37.60
CA GLY A 23 13.14 5.89 -36.30
C GLY A 23 13.59 6.78 -35.14
N ALA A 24 12.68 7.00 -34.19
CA ALA A 24 12.96 7.75 -32.96
C ALA A 24 13.63 6.83 -31.93
N GLY A 25 14.96 6.86 -31.89
CA GLY A 25 15.75 6.19 -30.87
C GLY A 25 15.42 6.69 -29.46
N LEU A 26 15.46 5.76 -28.50
CA LEU A 26 15.33 6.01 -27.07
C LEU A 26 16.43 7.00 -26.63
N LYS A 27 16.09 8.13 -26.00
CA LYS A 27 17.05 9.10 -25.43
C LYS A 27 16.93 9.09 -23.90
N GLY A 28 18.05 8.87 -23.19
CA GLY A 28 18.14 8.83 -21.72
C GLY A 28 19.22 7.86 -21.24
N GLU A 29 19.68 7.97 -19.98
CA GLU A 29 20.75 7.13 -19.41
C GLU A 29 20.44 5.62 -19.45
N ASN A 30 19.16 5.24 -19.54
CA ASN A 30 18.72 3.83 -19.67
C ASN A 30 18.20 3.45 -21.07
N SER A 31 18.44 4.27 -22.10
CA SER A 31 18.02 3.97 -23.47
C SER A 31 18.67 2.70 -24.05
N ALA A 32 19.92 2.44 -23.65
CA ALA A 32 20.66 1.25 -24.06
C ALA A 32 20.05 -0.02 -23.45
N CYS A 33 19.65 0.01 -22.18
CA CYS A 33 18.95 -1.10 -21.54
C CYS A 33 17.58 -1.37 -22.20
N CYS A 34 16.81 -0.32 -22.46
CA CYS A 34 15.53 -0.44 -23.17
C CYS A 34 15.69 -1.02 -24.59
N SER A 35 16.77 -0.67 -25.29
CA SER A 35 17.11 -1.24 -26.60
C SER A 35 17.48 -2.73 -26.52
N ALA A 36 18.25 -3.11 -25.51
CA ALA A 36 18.59 -4.52 -25.25
C ALA A 36 17.31 -5.34 -25.03
N LEU A 37 16.40 -4.85 -24.18
CA LEU A 37 15.13 -5.51 -23.91
C LEU A 37 14.22 -5.57 -25.15
N SER A 38 14.25 -4.58 -26.04
CA SER A 38 13.43 -4.59 -27.27
C SER A 38 13.86 -5.64 -28.28
N SER A 39 15.12 -6.08 -28.22
CA SER A 39 15.64 -7.11 -29.13
C SER A 39 15.04 -8.48 -28.80
N ASP A 40 14.69 -8.71 -27.54
CA ASP A 40 14.19 -9.98 -27.04
C ASP A 40 12.65 -10.02 -26.90
N LEU A 41 11.97 -8.87 -26.92
CA LEU A 41 10.55 -8.76 -26.54
C LEU A 41 9.74 -7.85 -27.48
N PRO A 42 8.54 -8.28 -27.90
CA PRO A 42 7.75 -7.58 -28.92
C PRO A 42 6.88 -6.41 -28.40
N SER A 43 6.85 -6.12 -27.11
CA SER A 43 5.90 -5.15 -26.52
C SER A 43 6.60 -4.20 -25.55
N ILE A 44 7.29 -3.20 -26.10
CA ILE A 44 7.93 -2.11 -25.35
C ILE A 44 7.37 -0.77 -25.81
N LEU A 45 7.01 0.08 -24.85
CA LEU A 45 6.54 1.45 -25.07
C LEU A 45 7.68 2.41 -24.78
N SER A 46 8.03 3.22 -25.79
CA SER A 46 8.98 4.32 -25.65
C SER A 46 8.25 5.62 -25.25
N PRO A 47 8.93 6.58 -24.60
CA PRO A 47 8.37 7.89 -24.27
C PRO A 47 7.81 8.67 -25.47
N SER A 48 8.28 8.36 -26.69
CA SER A 48 7.80 8.97 -27.94
C SER A 48 6.47 8.38 -28.44
N SER A 49 6.03 7.24 -27.91
CA SER A 49 4.80 6.56 -28.36
C SER A 49 3.54 7.11 -27.67
N PRO A 50 2.41 7.29 -28.37
CA PRO A 50 1.14 7.65 -27.74
C PRO A 50 0.69 6.66 -26.66
N GLN A 51 0.99 5.37 -26.85
CA GLN A 51 0.64 4.29 -25.93
C GLN A 51 1.38 4.44 -24.60
N TYR A 52 2.62 4.93 -24.59
CA TYR A 52 3.34 5.26 -23.35
C TYR A 52 2.59 6.31 -22.55
N THR A 53 2.18 7.42 -23.17
CA THR A 53 1.45 8.50 -22.50
C THR A 53 0.12 8.01 -21.94
N ILE A 54 -0.65 7.24 -22.72
CA ILE A 54 -1.91 6.62 -22.25
C ILE A 54 -1.64 5.70 -21.06
N ARG A 55 -0.57 4.89 -21.12
CA ARG A 55 -0.28 3.92 -20.08
C ARG A 55 0.20 4.60 -18.79
N THR A 56 1.00 5.64 -18.89
CA THR A 56 1.43 6.45 -17.73
C THR A 56 0.27 7.24 -17.12
N ALA A 57 -0.67 7.76 -17.92
CA ALA A 57 -1.85 8.45 -17.41
C ALA A 57 -2.86 7.53 -16.70
N SER A 58 -2.70 6.21 -16.82
CA SER A 58 -3.66 5.21 -16.29
C SER A 58 -3.36 4.71 -14.87
N TYR A 59 -2.38 5.26 -14.16
CA TYR A 59 -2.23 4.99 -12.73
C TYR A 59 -3.37 5.65 -11.96
N TRP A 60 -3.82 4.97 -10.91
CA TRP A 60 -4.99 5.42 -10.14
C TRP A 60 -4.72 6.77 -9.44
N SER A 61 -3.65 6.83 -8.63
CA SER A 61 -3.12 8.06 -8.05
C SER A 61 -2.16 8.74 -9.02
N ARG A 62 -2.27 10.07 -9.16
CA ARG A 62 -1.35 10.91 -9.93
C ARG A 62 0.06 10.92 -9.35
N SER A 63 0.21 10.73 -8.05
CA SER A 63 1.51 10.64 -7.39
C SER A 63 2.37 9.47 -7.90
N ALA A 64 1.75 8.42 -8.44
CA ALA A 64 2.45 7.28 -9.03
C ALA A 64 2.77 7.44 -10.53
N GLN A 65 2.34 8.54 -11.15
CA GLN A 65 2.56 8.82 -12.58
C GLN A 65 3.97 9.38 -12.82
N LEU A 66 4.95 8.48 -12.84
CA LEU A 66 6.35 8.75 -13.16
C LEU A 66 6.68 8.52 -14.64
N SER A 67 7.88 8.94 -15.04
CA SER A 67 8.38 8.90 -16.41
C SER A 67 9.49 7.85 -16.61
N PRO A 68 9.16 6.56 -16.76
CA PRO A 68 10.15 5.52 -17.04
C PRO A 68 10.83 5.71 -18.40
N ALA A 69 12.08 5.26 -18.51
CA ALA A 69 12.81 5.27 -19.79
C ALA A 69 12.12 4.39 -20.86
N CYS A 70 11.47 3.30 -20.42
CA CYS A 70 10.54 2.52 -21.23
C CYS A 70 9.60 1.70 -20.35
N ILE A 71 8.46 1.29 -20.92
CA ILE A 71 7.50 0.37 -20.30
C ILE A 71 7.53 -0.93 -21.09
N ILE A 72 7.83 -2.04 -20.43
CA ILE A 72 7.80 -3.38 -21.05
C ILE A 72 6.50 -4.04 -20.65
N GLN A 73 5.82 -4.68 -21.59
CA GLN A 73 4.54 -5.33 -21.35
C GLN A 73 4.62 -6.84 -21.66
N PRO A 74 5.15 -7.66 -20.73
CA PRO A 74 5.21 -9.12 -20.88
C PRO A 74 3.83 -9.73 -21.13
N ARG A 75 3.77 -10.74 -21.99
CA ARG A 75 2.54 -11.51 -22.32
C ARG A 75 2.57 -12.92 -21.76
N THR A 76 3.74 -13.42 -21.36
CA THR A 76 3.94 -14.75 -20.80
C THR A 76 4.85 -14.70 -19.58
N THR A 77 4.87 -15.78 -18.80
CA THR A 77 5.85 -15.96 -17.71
C THR A 77 7.28 -15.98 -18.25
N GLN A 78 7.50 -16.56 -19.43
CA GLN A 78 8.79 -16.58 -20.12
C GLN A 78 9.27 -15.18 -20.49
N ASP A 79 8.38 -14.29 -20.93
CA ASP A 79 8.73 -12.90 -21.21
C ASP A 79 9.26 -12.21 -19.94
N VAL A 80 8.60 -12.42 -18.79
CA VAL A 80 9.06 -11.88 -17.49
C VAL A 80 10.43 -12.45 -17.10
N SER A 81 10.66 -13.74 -17.34
CA SER A 81 11.97 -14.41 -17.17
C SER A 81 13.05 -13.72 -17.99
N VAL A 82 12.81 -13.50 -19.28
CA VAL A 82 13.75 -12.80 -20.17
C VAL A 82 14.02 -11.38 -19.67
N VAL A 83 12.98 -10.62 -19.30
CA VAL A 83 13.16 -9.26 -18.75
C VAL A 83 14.09 -9.26 -17.54
N LEU A 84 13.82 -10.10 -16.54
CA LEU A 84 14.60 -10.12 -15.30
C LEU A 84 16.03 -10.61 -15.52
N ALA A 85 16.22 -11.63 -16.38
CA ALA A 85 17.55 -12.09 -16.77
C ALA A 85 18.34 -10.96 -17.45
N THR A 86 17.75 -10.27 -18.44
CA THR A 86 18.40 -9.16 -19.17
C THR A 86 18.71 -7.98 -18.25
N LEU A 87 17.77 -7.57 -17.38
CA LEU A 87 17.99 -6.52 -16.38
C LEU A 87 19.13 -6.83 -15.39
N ARG A 88 19.37 -8.13 -15.14
CA ARG A 88 20.44 -8.58 -14.24
C ARG A 88 21.78 -8.70 -14.95
N THR A 89 21.83 -9.29 -16.15
CA THR A 89 23.09 -9.74 -16.76
C THR A 89 23.56 -8.89 -17.93
N HIS A 90 22.67 -8.12 -18.57
CA HIS A 90 23.07 -7.35 -19.75
C HIS A 90 23.89 -6.11 -19.33
N PRO A 91 25.08 -5.86 -19.91
CA PRO A 91 25.94 -4.75 -19.51
C PRO A 91 25.26 -3.38 -19.60
N ALA A 92 24.41 -3.18 -20.61
CA ALA A 92 23.64 -1.93 -20.77
C ALA A 92 22.62 -1.68 -19.65
N CYS A 93 22.33 -2.68 -18.81
CA CYS A 93 21.37 -2.62 -17.72
C CYS A 93 22.04 -2.62 -16.33
N SER A 94 23.37 -2.48 -16.23
CA SER A 94 24.13 -2.58 -14.96
C SER A 94 23.55 -1.71 -13.85
N ASP A 95 23.23 -0.46 -14.17
CA ASP A 95 22.75 0.55 -13.22
C ASP A 95 21.25 0.84 -13.38
N THR A 96 20.59 0.12 -14.28
CA THR A 96 19.15 0.27 -14.49
C THR A 96 18.37 -0.28 -13.30
N GLN A 97 17.54 0.57 -12.72
CA GLN A 97 16.50 0.20 -11.77
C GLN A 97 15.19 -0.07 -12.49
N PHE A 98 14.32 -0.86 -11.86
CA PHE A 98 13.02 -1.19 -12.40
C PHE A 98 11.90 -1.11 -11.37
N ALA A 99 10.68 -0.94 -11.86
CA ALA A 99 9.45 -1.08 -11.08
C ALA A 99 8.56 -2.17 -11.69
N VAL A 100 7.68 -2.72 -10.88
CA VAL A 100 6.71 -3.74 -11.33
C VAL A 100 5.31 -3.18 -11.15
N ARG A 101 4.55 -3.15 -12.24
CA ARG A 101 3.16 -2.70 -12.25
C ARG A 101 2.23 -3.86 -12.52
N SER A 102 1.40 -4.19 -11.54
CA SER A 102 0.16 -4.94 -11.73
C SER A 102 -0.95 -3.92 -12.02
N GLY A 103 -1.67 -3.49 -10.98
CA GLY A 103 -2.75 -2.52 -11.12
C GLY A 103 -2.35 -1.05 -11.06
N GLY A 104 -1.20 -0.72 -10.51
CA GLY A 104 -0.80 0.67 -10.31
C GLY A 104 -1.62 1.41 -9.24
N HIS A 105 -2.04 0.71 -8.16
CA HIS A 105 -2.85 1.29 -7.06
C HIS A 105 -2.06 1.76 -5.83
N MET A 106 -0.79 1.35 -5.66
CA MET A 106 0.05 2.01 -4.66
C MET A 106 0.17 3.49 -5.03
N SER A 107 -0.08 4.35 -4.04
CA SER A 107 -0.44 5.75 -4.27
C SER A 107 0.72 6.73 -4.16
N TRP A 108 1.96 6.25 -3.98
CA TRP A 108 3.14 7.09 -3.79
C TRP A 108 4.20 6.85 -4.88
N ALA A 109 4.95 7.91 -5.18
CA ALA A 109 5.97 7.93 -6.23
C ALA A 109 7.06 6.86 -6.02
N GLY A 110 7.34 6.08 -7.06
CA GLY A 110 8.42 5.08 -7.02
C GLY A 110 7.97 3.70 -6.55
N ALA A 111 6.72 3.52 -6.09
CA ALA A 111 6.24 2.26 -5.54
C ALA A 111 6.05 1.16 -6.60
N ASN A 112 5.39 1.52 -7.69
CA ASN A 112 4.93 0.64 -8.77
C ASN A 112 5.19 1.24 -10.16
N ASN A 113 5.98 2.31 -10.21
CA ASN A 113 6.47 3.02 -11.38
C ASN A 113 7.85 3.60 -11.03
N ILE A 114 8.61 4.11 -12.00
CA ILE A 114 9.95 4.64 -11.77
C ILE A 114 10.31 5.73 -12.77
N ASP A 115 11.05 6.75 -12.35
CA ASP A 115 11.63 7.75 -13.24
C ASP A 115 12.93 7.25 -13.86
N ASN A 116 13.09 7.46 -15.16
CA ASN A 116 14.29 7.08 -15.93
C ASN A 116 14.67 5.59 -15.84
N GLY A 117 13.88 4.72 -15.22
CA GLY A 117 14.11 3.28 -15.14
C GLY A 117 13.24 2.47 -16.10
N VAL A 118 13.13 1.16 -15.87
CA VAL A 118 12.25 0.27 -16.63
C VAL A 118 11.01 -0.07 -15.82
N THR A 119 9.82 0.14 -16.37
CA THR A 119 8.59 -0.37 -15.74
C THR A 119 8.19 -1.70 -16.40
N ILE A 120 8.17 -2.78 -15.62
CA ILE A 120 7.64 -4.08 -16.00
C ILE A 120 6.14 -4.08 -15.74
N ASP A 121 5.36 -3.96 -16.80
CA ASP A 121 3.91 -3.81 -16.75
C ASP A 121 3.20 -5.11 -17.11
N LEU A 122 2.60 -5.74 -16.10
CA LEU A 122 1.97 -7.05 -16.21
C LEU A 122 0.57 -6.98 -16.84
N GLY A 123 0.14 -5.84 -17.38
CA GLY A 123 -1.23 -5.61 -17.84
C GLY A 123 -1.76 -6.56 -18.92
N TYR A 124 -0.88 -7.24 -19.68
CA TYR A 124 -1.29 -8.30 -20.62
C TYR A 124 -1.40 -9.70 -19.98
N LEU A 125 -0.84 -9.90 -18.79
CA LEU A 125 -1.08 -11.08 -17.95
C LEU A 125 -2.34 -10.84 -17.11
N ASN A 126 -3.51 -10.80 -17.73
CA ASN A 126 -4.78 -10.40 -17.10
C ASN A 126 -5.91 -11.45 -17.18
N GLY A 127 -5.60 -12.67 -17.60
CA GLY A 127 -6.54 -13.77 -17.69
C GLY A 127 -7.02 -14.31 -16.34
N THR A 128 -8.23 -14.85 -16.34
CA THR A 128 -8.82 -15.63 -15.24
C THR A 128 -9.43 -16.89 -15.82
N THR A 129 -9.10 -18.05 -15.25
CA THR A 129 -9.70 -19.35 -15.61
C THR A 129 -10.13 -20.10 -14.36
N LEU A 130 -11.08 -21.01 -14.50
CA LEU A 130 -11.55 -21.87 -13.42
C LEU A 130 -11.41 -23.34 -13.84
N ASP A 131 -10.69 -24.13 -13.06
CA ASP A 131 -10.82 -25.58 -13.10
C ASP A 131 -12.01 -25.98 -12.22
N VAL A 132 -13.11 -26.38 -12.86
CA VAL A 132 -14.36 -26.76 -12.20
C VAL A 132 -14.19 -28.01 -11.33
N LYS A 133 -13.27 -28.93 -11.69
CA LYS A 133 -13.07 -30.18 -10.94
C LYS A 133 -12.37 -29.93 -9.62
N THR A 134 -11.31 -29.13 -9.65
CA THR A 134 -10.51 -28.81 -8.45
C THR A 134 -11.00 -27.57 -7.72
N ARG A 135 -11.93 -26.81 -8.32
CA ARG A 135 -12.37 -25.49 -7.85
C ARG A 135 -11.21 -24.52 -7.63
N VAL A 136 -10.21 -24.58 -8.49
CA VAL A 136 -9.07 -23.65 -8.47
C VAL A 136 -9.25 -22.64 -9.58
N ALA A 137 -9.35 -21.36 -9.20
CA ALA A 137 -9.30 -20.26 -10.14
C ALA A 137 -7.84 -19.83 -10.33
N ARG A 138 -7.35 -19.82 -11.58
CA ARG A 138 -6.03 -19.27 -11.91
C ARG A 138 -6.21 -17.84 -12.40
N VAL A 139 -5.67 -16.90 -11.64
CA VAL A 139 -5.77 -15.46 -11.90
C VAL A 139 -4.38 -14.91 -12.19
N GLN A 140 -4.24 -14.19 -13.29
CA GLN A 140 -2.97 -13.56 -13.66
C GLN A 140 -2.79 -12.19 -12.96
N PRO A 141 -1.55 -11.76 -12.69
CA PRO A 141 -1.24 -10.60 -11.84
C PRO A 141 -1.75 -9.26 -12.36
N GLY A 142 -1.86 -9.08 -13.67
CA GLY A 142 -2.33 -7.86 -14.33
C GLY A 142 -3.84 -7.71 -14.37
N ALA A 143 -4.60 -8.72 -13.93
CA ALA A 143 -6.05 -8.67 -13.85
C ALA A 143 -6.52 -7.61 -12.83
N ARG A 144 -7.76 -7.15 -13.02
CA ARG A 144 -8.50 -6.30 -12.08
C ARG A 144 -9.63 -7.09 -11.45
N TRP A 145 -9.95 -6.84 -10.19
CA TRP A 145 -10.96 -7.62 -9.47
C TRP A 145 -12.33 -7.64 -10.14
N GLY A 146 -12.78 -6.51 -10.70
CA GLY A 146 -14.03 -6.48 -11.48
C GLY A 146 -14.02 -7.42 -12.70
N GLY A 147 -12.86 -7.60 -13.34
CA GLY A 147 -12.68 -8.54 -14.44
C GLY A 147 -12.61 -10.00 -13.98
N VAL A 148 -12.01 -10.27 -12.82
CA VAL A 148 -12.00 -11.60 -12.20
C VAL A 148 -13.42 -12.05 -11.87
N TYR A 149 -14.21 -11.19 -11.22
CA TYR A 149 -15.59 -11.50 -10.85
C TYR A 149 -16.51 -11.61 -12.07
N ALA A 150 -16.26 -10.83 -13.13
CA ALA A 150 -17.00 -10.97 -14.39
C ALA A 150 -16.88 -12.39 -15.02
N VAL A 151 -15.77 -13.10 -14.76
CA VAL A 151 -15.57 -14.48 -15.21
C VAL A 151 -16.21 -15.49 -14.25
N LEU A 152 -16.12 -15.26 -12.94
CA LEU A 152 -16.51 -16.24 -11.91
C LEU A 152 -17.99 -16.17 -11.53
N ASP A 153 -18.57 -14.97 -11.42
CA ASP A 153 -19.96 -14.78 -10.98
C ASP A 153 -20.96 -15.58 -11.84
N PRO A 154 -20.87 -15.61 -13.19
CA PRO A 154 -21.77 -16.42 -14.03
C PRO A 154 -21.65 -17.94 -13.80
N LEU A 155 -20.55 -18.39 -13.19
CA LEU A 155 -20.29 -19.80 -12.88
C LEU A 155 -20.77 -20.17 -11.46
N GLY A 156 -21.37 -19.24 -10.72
CA GLY A 156 -21.89 -19.47 -9.37
C GLY A 156 -20.81 -19.70 -8.32
N VAL A 157 -19.59 -19.23 -8.59
CA VAL A 157 -18.44 -19.33 -7.68
C VAL A 157 -17.76 -17.97 -7.56
N THR A 158 -16.95 -17.81 -6.53
CA THR A 158 -16.10 -16.65 -6.38
C THR A 158 -14.77 -17.00 -5.71
N VAL A 159 -13.91 -15.99 -5.56
CA VAL A 159 -12.66 -16.04 -4.78
C VAL A 159 -12.62 -14.85 -3.81
N VAL A 160 -11.78 -14.95 -2.79
CA VAL A 160 -11.56 -13.82 -1.87
C VAL A 160 -10.69 -12.79 -2.59
N GLY A 161 -11.27 -11.66 -2.98
CA GLY A 161 -10.56 -10.63 -3.73
C GLY A 161 -10.84 -9.21 -3.22
N GLY A 162 -10.41 -8.22 -4.01
CA GLY A 162 -10.56 -6.81 -3.68
C GLY A 162 -12.01 -6.33 -3.71
N ARG A 163 -12.26 -5.28 -2.93
CA ARG A 163 -13.59 -4.67 -2.77
C ARG A 163 -13.86 -3.54 -3.76
N ALA A 164 -12.82 -3.00 -4.40
CA ALA A 164 -12.93 -2.00 -5.47
C ALA A 164 -12.49 -2.63 -6.81
N ALA A 165 -13.29 -2.45 -7.86
CA ALA A 165 -13.22 -3.24 -9.08
C ALA A 165 -11.93 -3.00 -9.87
N GLY A 166 -11.43 -1.78 -9.85
CA GLY A 166 -10.22 -1.33 -10.49
C GLY A 166 -8.94 -1.77 -9.79
N VAL A 167 -8.98 -2.31 -8.58
CA VAL A 167 -7.77 -2.77 -7.87
C VAL A 167 -7.12 -3.93 -8.60
N GLY A 168 -5.78 -3.88 -8.73
CA GLY A 168 -4.99 -4.93 -9.38
C GLY A 168 -4.76 -6.14 -8.48
N VAL A 169 -4.84 -7.34 -9.05
CA VAL A 169 -4.72 -8.61 -8.32
C VAL A 169 -3.34 -8.79 -7.68
N GLY A 170 -2.26 -8.55 -8.44
CA GLY A 170 -0.91 -8.90 -8.02
C GLY A 170 -0.49 -8.26 -6.69
N GLY A 171 -0.45 -6.93 -6.64
CA GLY A 171 -0.07 -6.19 -5.44
C GLY A 171 -1.01 -6.43 -4.25
N PHE A 172 -2.31 -6.56 -4.52
CA PHE A 172 -3.31 -6.83 -3.49
C PHE A 172 -3.04 -8.16 -2.77
N LEU A 173 -2.79 -9.25 -3.51
CA LEU A 173 -2.58 -10.57 -2.94
C LEU A 173 -1.24 -10.70 -2.21
N VAL A 174 -0.14 -10.17 -2.76
CA VAL A 174 1.17 -10.29 -2.09
C VAL A 174 1.29 -9.41 -0.83
N GLY A 175 0.39 -8.43 -0.68
CA GLY A 175 0.28 -7.61 0.54
C GLY A 175 -0.78 -8.06 1.54
N GLY A 176 -1.53 -9.15 1.26
CA GLY A 176 -2.61 -9.65 2.11
C GLY A 176 -3.95 -9.69 1.37
N GLY A 177 -4.65 -8.56 1.35
CA GLY A 177 -5.93 -8.39 0.66
C GLY A 177 -7.16 -8.56 1.56
N ASN A 178 -7.72 -7.45 2.05
CA ASN A 178 -8.95 -7.43 2.84
C ASN A 178 -10.18 -7.42 1.92
N SER A 179 -11.15 -8.28 2.20
CA SER A 179 -12.28 -8.63 1.33
C SER A 179 -13.60 -8.66 2.10
N PHE A 180 -14.73 -8.68 1.38
CA PHE A 180 -16.03 -8.97 1.99
C PHE A 180 -16.07 -10.34 2.67
N TYR A 181 -15.29 -11.29 2.15
CA TYR A 181 -15.22 -12.66 2.64
C TYR A 181 -14.14 -12.89 3.70
N SER A 182 -13.43 -11.85 4.14
CA SER A 182 -12.26 -12.06 5.00
C SER A 182 -12.59 -12.66 6.38
N ALA A 183 -13.77 -12.37 6.93
CA ALA A 183 -14.23 -12.99 8.17
C ALA A 183 -14.56 -14.49 8.03
N GLN A 184 -14.83 -14.98 6.82
CA GLN A 184 -15.06 -16.41 6.55
C GLN A 184 -13.80 -17.15 6.12
N GLN A 185 -12.84 -16.44 5.54
CA GLN A 185 -11.77 -17.07 4.76
C GLN A 185 -10.36 -16.61 5.11
N GLY A 186 -10.20 -15.59 5.95
CA GLY A 186 -8.91 -14.91 6.17
C GLY A 186 -8.64 -13.82 5.12
N PHE A 187 -7.42 -13.30 5.09
CA PHE A 187 -7.03 -12.41 4.00
C PHE A 187 -7.02 -13.16 2.67
N ALA A 188 -7.18 -12.45 1.56
CA ALA A 188 -7.22 -13.04 0.22
C ALA A 188 -5.98 -13.92 -0.06
N CYS A 189 -4.80 -13.50 0.40
CA CYS A 189 -3.57 -14.27 0.30
C CYS A 189 -3.65 -15.65 0.98
N ASP A 190 -4.44 -15.81 2.03
CA ASP A 190 -4.62 -17.09 2.72
C ASP A 190 -5.32 -18.12 1.80
N THR A 191 -6.10 -17.65 0.82
CA THR A 191 -6.82 -18.51 -0.13
C THR A 191 -6.02 -18.87 -1.39
N VAL A 192 -4.82 -18.31 -1.55
CA VAL A 192 -3.90 -18.74 -2.60
C VAL A 192 -3.32 -20.11 -2.22
N VAL A 193 -3.43 -21.08 -3.12
CA VAL A 193 -2.94 -22.45 -2.96
C VAL A 193 -1.63 -22.71 -3.72
N GLU A 194 -1.34 -21.91 -4.75
CA GLU A 194 -0.09 -21.96 -5.51
C GLU A 194 0.22 -20.59 -6.11
N PHE A 195 1.48 -20.17 -6.05
CA PHE A 195 2.03 -19.07 -6.84
C PHE A 195 2.95 -19.63 -7.92
N GLU A 196 2.87 -19.10 -9.14
CA GLU A 196 3.95 -19.17 -10.12
C GLU A 196 4.63 -17.80 -10.16
N LEU A 197 5.96 -17.77 -10.08
CA LEU A 197 6.73 -16.53 -10.09
C LEU A 197 8.08 -16.69 -10.76
N VAL A 198 8.61 -15.54 -11.19
CA VAL A 198 9.94 -15.41 -11.76
C VAL A 198 10.87 -14.74 -10.75
N LEU A 199 11.96 -15.41 -10.40
CA LEU A 199 12.97 -14.93 -9.45
C LEU A 199 13.94 -13.93 -10.11
N GLY A 200 14.80 -13.30 -9.31
CA GLY A 200 15.71 -12.25 -9.77
C GLY A 200 16.67 -12.69 -10.88
N ARG A 201 16.98 -13.99 -10.94
CA ARG A 201 17.83 -14.59 -11.97
C ARG A 201 17.10 -14.99 -13.26
N GLY A 202 15.78 -14.81 -13.31
CA GLY A 202 14.92 -15.25 -14.41
C GLY A 202 14.35 -16.66 -14.22
N GLU A 203 14.69 -17.37 -13.15
CA GLU A 203 14.19 -18.72 -12.88
C GLU A 203 12.68 -18.68 -12.60
N ILE A 204 11.92 -19.53 -13.31
CA ILE A 204 10.49 -19.72 -13.09
C ILE A 204 10.30 -20.82 -12.06
N VAL A 205 9.64 -20.50 -10.95
CA VAL A 205 9.39 -21.45 -9.86
C VAL A 205 7.92 -21.46 -9.47
N LYS A 206 7.50 -22.55 -8.83
CA LYS A 206 6.19 -22.65 -8.17
C LYS A 206 6.36 -22.69 -6.66
N ALA A 207 5.42 -22.10 -5.95
CA ALA A 207 5.37 -22.11 -4.51
C ALA A 207 3.98 -22.51 -4.02
N SER A 208 3.89 -23.60 -3.28
CA SER A 208 2.68 -24.17 -2.70
C SER A 208 2.99 -24.72 -1.29
N ALA A 209 2.00 -25.31 -0.62
CA ALA A 209 2.25 -25.97 0.65
C ALA A 209 3.20 -27.20 0.54
N GLN A 210 3.38 -27.76 -0.65
CA GLN A 210 4.18 -28.96 -0.90
C GLN A 210 5.49 -28.69 -1.67
N GLU A 211 5.64 -27.51 -2.27
CA GLU A 211 6.79 -27.12 -3.09
C GLU A 211 7.20 -25.69 -2.73
N ASN A 212 8.48 -25.44 -2.39
CA ASN A 212 8.95 -24.11 -1.97
C ASN A 212 8.05 -23.47 -0.89
N SER A 213 7.70 -24.24 0.14
CA SER A 213 6.66 -23.88 1.13
C SER A 213 7.01 -22.65 1.98
N ASP A 214 8.30 -22.39 2.19
CA ASP A 214 8.80 -21.18 2.82
C ASP A 214 8.52 -19.94 1.96
N LEU A 215 8.79 -20.00 0.65
CA LEU A 215 8.44 -18.96 -0.31
C LEU A 215 6.92 -18.77 -0.43
N PHE A 216 6.15 -19.87 -0.45
CA PHE A 216 4.69 -19.84 -0.49
C PHE A 216 4.13 -19.03 0.68
N GLN A 217 4.61 -19.29 1.90
CA GLN A 217 4.16 -18.56 3.08
C GLN A 217 4.64 -17.11 3.06
N ALA A 218 5.87 -16.85 2.61
CA ALA A 218 6.45 -15.51 2.57
C ALA A 218 5.73 -14.58 1.56
N LEU A 219 5.27 -15.12 0.42
CA LEU A 219 4.49 -14.37 -0.57
C LEU A 219 3.13 -13.89 -0.02
N LYS A 220 2.62 -14.50 1.06
CA LYS A 220 1.39 -14.09 1.74
C LYS A 220 1.68 -12.96 2.72
N GLY A 221 1.88 -11.74 2.19
CA GLY A 221 2.13 -10.52 2.97
C GLY A 221 3.56 -9.99 2.86
N GLY A 222 4.50 -10.75 2.30
CA GLY A 222 5.89 -10.32 2.13
C GLY A 222 6.16 -9.35 0.98
N SER A 223 5.13 -8.86 0.28
CA SER A 223 5.28 -7.87 -0.81
C SER A 223 6.18 -8.37 -1.96
N SER A 224 6.74 -7.45 -2.76
CA SER A 224 7.57 -7.71 -3.95
C SER A 224 9.05 -8.01 -3.63
N ASN A 225 9.33 -8.78 -2.57
CA ASN A 225 10.69 -9.03 -2.08
C ASN A 225 11.42 -10.20 -2.75
N PHE A 226 10.69 -11.09 -3.44
CA PHE A 226 11.23 -12.40 -3.85
C PHE A 226 11.25 -12.62 -5.36
N GLY A 227 10.39 -11.92 -6.10
CA GLY A 227 10.10 -12.25 -7.50
C GLY A 227 8.92 -11.47 -8.06
N VAL A 228 8.66 -11.68 -9.34
CA VAL A 228 7.43 -11.24 -10.02
C VAL A 228 6.48 -12.42 -10.14
N VAL A 229 5.36 -12.38 -9.40
CA VAL A 229 4.31 -13.41 -9.51
C VAL A 229 3.60 -13.27 -10.85
N THR A 230 3.49 -14.37 -11.59
CA THR A 230 2.86 -14.46 -12.93
C THR A 230 1.56 -15.27 -12.94
N SER A 231 1.29 -16.04 -11.88
CA SER A 231 0.00 -16.71 -11.68
C SER A 231 -0.33 -16.87 -10.20
N PHE A 232 -1.59 -16.64 -9.84
CA PHE A 232 -2.17 -16.95 -8.54
C PHE A 232 -3.22 -18.03 -8.73
N ALA A 233 -2.98 -19.24 -8.20
CA ALA A 233 -4.00 -20.27 -8.10
C ALA A 233 -4.74 -20.10 -6.77
N MET A 234 -6.02 -19.74 -6.83
CA MET A 234 -6.85 -19.42 -5.68
C MET A 234 -7.95 -20.45 -5.52
N GLN A 235 -8.23 -20.81 -4.26
CA GLN A 235 -9.37 -21.67 -3.95
C GLN A 235 -10.66 -20.90 -4.23
N ALA A 236 -11.41 -21.32 -5.25
CA ALA A 236 -12.75 -20.84 -5.52
C ALA A 236 -13.77 -21.61 -4.67
N PHE A 237 -14.85 -20.95 -4.31
CA PHE A 237 -15.94 -21.52 -3.53
C PHE A 237 -17.30 -21.07 -4.09
N PRO A 238 -18.36 -21.88 -3.91
CA PRO A 238 -19.71 -21.48 -4.30
C PRO A 238 -20.10 -20.17 -3.62
N ALA A 239 -20.60 -19.22 -4.40
CA ALA A 239 -21.10 -17.95 -3.90
C ALA A 239 -22.27 -17.49 -4.76
N GLY A 240 -23.32 -17.03 -4.09
CA GLY A 240 -24.46 -16.39 -4.74
C GLY A 240 -24.32 -14.87 -4.78
N PRO A 241 -25.38 -14.17 -5.20
CA PRO A 241 -25.50 -12.73 -4.98
C PRO A 241 -25.33 -12.38 -3.50
N LEU A 242 -24.74 -11.23 -3.22
CA LEU A 242 -24.58 -10.65 -1.90
C LEU A 242 -25.68 -9.63 -1.68
N TRP A 243 -26.07 -9.40 -0.43
CA TRP A 243 -26.83 -8.21 -0.06
C TRP A 243 -25.84 -7.13 0.35
N GLY A 244 -25.96 -5.91 -0.17
CA GLY A 244 -25.05 -4.85 0.22
C GLY A 244 -25.23 -3.55 -0.55
N GLY A 245 -24.35 -2.60 -0.28
CA GLY A 245 -24.34 -1.28 -0.90
C GLY A 245 -23.81 -0.21 0.05
N VAL A 246 -24.06 1.04 -0.33
CA VAL A 246 -23.59 2.23 0.38
C VAL A 246 -24.78 3.02 0.89
N VAL A 247 -24.69 3.42 2.16
CA VAL A 247 -25.65 4.33 2.78
C VAL A 247 -24.90 5.59 3.21
N SER A 248 -25.42 6.75 2.82
CA SER A 248 -24.92 8.04 3.28
C SER A 248 -25.72 8.52 4.48
N TYR A 249 -25.04 9.09 5.47
CA TYR A 249 -25.65 9.57 6.71
C TYR A 249 -25.17 10.99 7.03
N PRO A 250 -26.00 11.79 7.72
CA PRO A 250 -25.57 13.10 8.18
C PRO A 250 -24.54 12.96 9.31
N LYS A 251 -23.56 13.88 9.33
CA LYS A 251 -22.50 13.94 10.36
C LYS A 251 -23.05 13.96 11.80
N SER A 252 -24.27 14.48 12.01
CA SER A 252 -24.93 14.50 13.32
C SER A 252 -25.14 13.11 13.93
N THR A 253 -25.09 12.04 13.14
CA THR A 253 -25.21 10.65 13.60
C THR A 253 -23.87 10.03 14.03
N THR A 254 -22.81 10.83 14.18
CA THR A 254 -21.44 10.36 14.52
C THR A 254 -21.41 9.45 15.75
N GLN A 255 -22.04 9.84 16.86
CA GLN A 255 -22.01 9.03 18.08
C GLN A 255 -22.71 7.68 17.88
N GLN A 256 -23.85 7.66 17.18
CA GLN A 256 -24.59 6.43 16.88
C GLN A 256 -23.74 5.47 16.04
N HIS A 257 -22.98 6.00 15.06
CA HIS A 257 -22.08 5.20 14.24
C HIS A 257 -20.90 4.65 15.04
N ILE A 258 -20.32 5.43 15.96
CA ILE A 258 -19.25 4.96 16.84
C ILE A 258 -19.77 3.80 17.71
N ASP A 259 -20.93 3.98 18.37
CA ASP A 259 -21.52 2.96 19.22
C ASP A 259 -21.90 1.68 18.45
N ALA A 260 -22.42 1.85 17.22
CA ALA A 260 -22.72 0.76 16.31
C ALA A 260 -21.44 0.02 15.88
N TYR A 261 -20.38 0.75 15.50
CA TYR A 261 -19.15 0.14 15.02
C TYR A 261 -18.38 -0.58 16.12
N VAL A 262 -18.37 -0.04 17.35
CA VAL A 262 -17.82 -0.75 18.52
C VAL A 262 -18.51 -2.09 18.73
N SER A 263 -19.85 -2.11 18.61
CA SER A 263 -20.64 -3.33 18.77
C SER A 263 -20.41 -4.32 17.63
N TRP A 264 -20.32 -3.81 16.40
CA TRP A 264 -19.98 -4.58 15.21
C TRP A 264 -18.63 -5.29 15.35
N THR A 265 -17.57 -4.54 15.69
CA THR A 265 -16.21 -5.11 15.85
C THR A 265 -16.16 -6.18 16.94
N ALA A 266 -16.92 -6.01 18.03
CA ALA A 266 -17.01 -7.00 19.11
C ALA A 266 -17.75 -8.28 18.66
N GLY A 267 -18.85 -8.15 17.90
CA GLY A 267 -19.70 -9.27 17.49
C GLY A 267 -19.28 -10.00 16.21
N LEU A 268 -18.31 -9.48 15.45
CA LEU A 268 -17.97 -10.00 14.12
C LEU A 268 -17.48 -11.46 14.12
N ASN A 269 -16.93 -11.94 15.23
CA ASN A 269 -16.54 -13.35 15.37
C ASN A 269 -17.74 -14.30 15.33
N ASP A 270 -18.91 -13.85 15.80
CA ASP A 270 -20.14 -14.63 15.88
C ASP A 270 -20.96 -14.53 14.58
N TYR A 271 -20.63 -13.58 13.71
CA TYR A 271 -21.30 -13.38 12.42
C TYR A 271 -20.29 -13.12 11.28
N PRO A 272 -19.55 -14.14 10.82
CA PRO A 272 -18.49 -13.97 9.83
C PRO A 272 -19.01 -13.67 8.40
N TYR A 273 -20.33 -13.69 8.18
CA TYR A 273 -20.92 -13.44 6.87
C TYR A 273 -21.00 -11.96 6.49
N GLY A 274 -20.89 -11.08 7.49
CA GLY A 274 -20.99 -9.65 7.30
C GLY A 274 -19.64 -8.97 7.06
N SER A 275 -19.66 -7.89 6.27
CA SER A 275 -18.57 -6.93 6.09
C SER A 275 -19.10 -5.51 6.33
N SER A 276 -18.28 -4.67 6.94
CA SER A 276 -18.61 -3.26 7.12
C SER A 276 -17.38 -2.36 7.10
N LEU A 277 -17.47 -1.30 6.31
CA LEU A 277 -16.60 -0.13 6.35
C LEU A 277 -17.47 1.07 6.74
N VAL A 278 -17.05 1.82 7.75
CA VAL A 278 -17.70 3.09 8.08
C VAL A 278 -16.66 4.19 8.05
N PHE A 279 -16.96 5.29 7.38
CA PHE A 279 -16.01 6.38 7.25
C PHE A 279 -16.63 7.76 7.16
N TRP A 280 -15.94 8.72 7.77
CA TRP A 280 -16.23 10.14 7.67
C TRP A 280 -15.45 10.69 6.50
N THR A 281 -16.14 11.31 5.54
CA THR A 281 -15.52 11.83 4.33
C THR A 281 -15.98 13.24 4.05
N TYR A 282 -15.01 14.14 3.83
CA TYR A 282 -15.30 15.44 3.23
C TYR A 282 -15.43 15.28 1.72
N LEU A 283 -16.56 15.74 1.17
CA LEU A 283 -16.80 15.73 -0.26
C LEU A 283 -16.94 17.19 -0.76
N PRO A 284 -16.17 17.61 -1.77
CA PRO A 284 -16.19 19.00 -2.23
C PRO A 284 -17.56 19.39 -2.80
N ALA A 285 -18.27 18.45 -3.43
CA ALA A 285 -19.63 18.66 -3.94
C ALA A 285 -20.68 18.90 -2.83
N VAL A 286 -20.43 18.44 -1.60
CA VAL A 286 -21.29 18.67 -0.44
C VAL A 286 -20.83 19.89 0.36
N GLY A 287 -19.52 20.15 0.40
CA GLY A 287 -18.92 21.24 1.17
C GLY A 287 -18.82 20.99 2.68
N ASP A 288 -19.18 19.79 3.14
CA ASP A 288 -19.09 19.31 4.52
C ASP A 288 -18.73 17.82 4.57
N ILE A 289 -18.44 17.32 5.77
CA ILE A 289 -18.24 15.90 6.05
C ILE A 289 -19.59 15.18 6.08
N VAL A 290 -19.66 14.03 5.41
CA VAL A 290 -20.73 13.04 5.52
C VAL A 290 -20.17 11.73 6.06
N ILE A 291 -21.04 10.86 6.57
CA ILE A 291 -20.66 9.50 6.97
C ILE A 291 -21.12 8.56 5.86
N LEU A 292 -20.23 7.73 5.34
CA LEU A 292 -20.57 6.65 4.42
C LEU A 292 -20.41 5.32 5.15
N GLY A 293 -21.48 4.55 5.15
CA GLY A 293 -21.51 3.17 5.61
C GLY A 293 -21.61 2.24 4.42
N VAL A 294 -20.63 1.36 4.28
CA VAL A 294 -20.57 0.31 3.28
C VAL A 294 -20.82 -1.00 4.00
N TYR A 295 -21.84 -1.74 3.58
CA TYR A 295 -22.28 -2.94 4.25
C TYR A 295 -22.49 -4.05 3.24
N GLU A 296 -22.00 -5.24 3.55
CA GLU A 296 -22.20 -6.43 2.73
C GLU A 296 -22.52 -7.63 3.61
N ASP A 297 -23.47 -8.43 3.17
CA ASP A 297 -23.79 -9.75 3.71
C ASP A 297 -23.63 -10.79 2.59
N THR A 298 -22.68 -11.68 2.81
CA THR A 298 -22.28 -12.72 1.86
C THR A 298 -23.29 -13.86 1.73
N THR A 299 -24.32 -13.92 2.59
CA THR A 299 -25.42 -14.88 2.45
C THR A 299 -26.45 -14.47 1.38
N GLY A 300 -26.38 -13.23 0.89
CA GLY A 300 -27.35 -12.70 -0.07
C GLY A 300 -28.62 -12.15 0.55
N THR A 301 -28.74 -12.20 1.88
CA THR A 301 -29.86 -11.65 2.63
C THR A 301 -29.36 -10.95 3.88
N VAL A 302 -30.09 -9.95 4.38
CA VAL A 302 -29.99 -9.60 5.80
C VAL A 302 -30.69 -10.72 6.55
N ALA A 303 -29.97 -11.80 6.87
CA ALA A 303 -30.41 -12.58 8.03
C ALA A 303 -30.48 -11.59 9.19
N ALA A 304 -31.50 -11.68 10.06
CA ALA A 304 -31.61 -10.85 11.26
C ALA A 304 -30.33 -10.99 12.09
N SER A 305 -29.36 -10.15 11.78
CA SER A 305 -27.99 -10.27 12.23
C SER A 305 -27.81 -9.20 13.27
N PRO A 306 -27.65 -9.59 14.55
CA PRO A 306 -27.40 -8.64 15.63
C PRO A 306 -26.24 -7.68 15.34
N ALA A 307 -25.31 -8.09 14.47
CA ALA A 307 -24.18 -7.27 14.06
C ALA A 307 -24.62 -6.02 13.27
N PHE A 308 -25.64 -6.13 12.41
CA PHE A 308 -26.15 -5.00 11.62
C PHE A 308 -27.29 -4.22 12.32
N ASP A 309 -27.95 -4.78 13.33
CA ASP A 309 -29.13 -4.16 13.96
C ASP A 309 -28.91 -2.70 14.38
N LYS A 310 -27.79 -2.41 15.05
CA LYS A 310 -27.49 -1.04 15.50
C LYS A 310 -27.26 -0.08 14.36
N VAL A 311 -26.61 -0.53 13.28
CA VAL A 311 -26.27 0.35 12.16
C VAL A 311 -27.47 0.57 11.25
N MET A 312 -28.29 -0.46 11.04
CA MET A 312 -29.51 -0.39 10.23
C MET A 312 -30.62 0.40 10.93
N ALA A 313 -30.53 0.61 12.24
CA ALA A 313 -31.42 1.50 12.99
C ALA A 313 -31.10 2.99 12.81
N ILE A 314 -29.96 3.35 12.21
CA ILE A 314 -29.59 4.74 11.95
C ILE A 314 -30.28 5.20 10.65
N ASN A 315 -30.95 6.34 10.68
CA ASN A 315 -31.63 6.87 9.50
C ASN A 315 -30.61 7.44 8.50
N GLY A 316 -30.49 6.78 7.34
CA GLY A 316 -29.68 7.25 6.22
C GLY A 316 -30.36 8.36 5.41
N THR A 317 -29.53 9.18 4.74
CA THR A 317 -29.95 10.19 3.77
C THR A 317 -30.21 9.58 2.39
N THR A 318 -29.31 8.69 1.95
CA THR A 318 -29.43 7.95 0.68
C THR A 318 -28.96 6.52 0.88
N SER A 319 -29.48 5.58 0.08
CA SER A 319 -29.14 4.17 0.17
C SER A 319 -29.16 3.52 -1.20
N THR A 320 -28.16 2.69 -1.48
CA THR A 320 -28.09 1.82 -2.66
C THR A 320 -28.19 0.33 -2.30
N MET A 321 -28.53 0.02 -1.04
CA MET A 321 -28.62 -1.35 -0.53
C MET A 321 -29.53 -2.21 -1.41
N ARG A 322 -29.00 -3.35 -1.86
CA ARG A 322 -29.66 -4.26 -2.80
C ARG A 322 -29.06 -5.66 -2.70
N VAL A 323 -29.70 -6.62 -3.34
CA VAL A 323 -29.07 -7.90 -3.66
C VAL A 323 -28.44 -7.78 -5.05
N ASP A 324 -27.15 -8.08 -5.17
CA ASP A 324 -26.40 -7.97 -6.43
C ASP A 324 -25.26 -8.99 -6.48
N SER A 325 -24.67 -9.16 -7.65
CA SER A 325 -23.44 -9.93 -7.88
C SER A 325 -22.26 -9.39 -7.07
N HIS A 326 -21.23 -10.23 -6.85
CA HIS A 326 -19.99 -9.80 -6.22
C HIS A 326 -19.34 -8.67 -7.02
N LYS A 327 -19.34 -8.78 -8.36
CA LYS A 327 -18.90 -7.69 -9.24
C LYS A 327 -19.71 -6.41 -9.04
N GLY A 328 -21.04 -6.50 -9.00
CA GLY A 328 -21.93 -5.33 -8.91
C GLY A 328 -21.71 -4.50 -7.65
N LEU A 329 -21.50 -5.14 -6.50
CA LEU A 329 -21.13 -4.44 -5.27
C LEU A 329 -19.68 -3.91 -5.30
N THR A 330 -18.77 -4.66 -5.92
CA THR A 330 -17.36 -4.25 -6.06
C THR A 330 -17.19 -3.04 -6.98
N ASP A 331 -17.98 -2.93 -8.05
CA ASP A 331 -17.97 -1.79 -8.97
C ASP A 331 -18.41 -0.50 -8.28
N GLU A 332 -19.29 -0.59 -7.29
CA GLU A 332 -19.82 0.57 -6.56
C GLU A 332 -18.79 1.20 -5.61
N LEU A 333 -17.81 0.43 -5.14
CA LEU A 333 -16.76 0.91 -4.24
C LEU A 333 -15.51 1.41 -4.97
N GLU A 334 -15.59 1.61 -6.29
CA GLU A 334 -14.49 2.20 -7.05
C GLU A 334 -14.20 3.63 -6.58
N GLN A 335 -12.91 3.93 -6.40
CA GLN A 335 -12.47 5.25 -5.97
C GLN A 335 -12.25 6.19 -7.15
N PRO A 336 -12.48 7.50 -6.99
CA PRO A 336 -12.22 8.47 -8.05
C PRO A 336 -10.74 8.46 -8.44
N THR A 337 -10.46 8.74 -9.72
CA THR A 337 -9.11 8.91 -10.25
C THR A 337 -8.77 10.39 -10.41
N GLY A 338 -7.51 10.68 -10.69
CA GLY A 338 -7.08 12.03 -11.04
C GLY A 338 -6.79 12.95 -9.84
N TYR A 339 -6.58 12.35 -8.66
CA TYR A 339 -6.04 13.00 -7.48
C TYR A 339 -4.63 12.48 -7.18
N HIS A 340 -3.89 13.25 -6.39
CA HIS A 340 -2.72 12.80 -5.65
C HIS A 340 -3.23 12.28 -4.30
N ASP A 341 -3.15 10.97 -4.10
CA ASP A 341 -3.75 10.29 -2.95
C ASP A 341 -2.71 9.96 -1.88
N ILE A 342 -2.81 10.65 -0.76
CA ILE A 342 -1.95 10.41 0.41
C ILE A 342 -2.72 9.50 1.36
N TRP A 343 -2.16 8.34 1.67
CA TRP A 343 -2.74 7.37 2.60
C TRP A 343 -1.85 7.19 3.82
N PHE A 344 -2.47 7.09 4.99
CA PHE A 344 -1.82 6.60 6.21
C PHE A 344 -2.71 5.58 6.88
N THR A 345 -2.10 4.56 7.49
CA THR A 345 -2.82 3.55 8.24
C THR A 345 -2.21 3.31 9.62
N LEU A 346 -3.05 3.00 10.60
CA LEU A 346 -2.65 2.56 11.92
C LEU A 346 -3.72 1.63 12.48
N THR A 347 -3.39 0.92 13.56
CA THR A 347 -4.30 -0.05 14.17
C THR A 347 -4.47 0.28 15.64
N PHE A 348 -5.69 0.12 16.15
CA PHE A 348 -6.01 0.41 17.55
C PHE A 348 -7.05 -0.59 18.10
N LYS A 349 -7.12 -0.72 19.42
CA LYS A 349 -8.11 -1.54 20.13
C LYS A 349 -9.52 -0.99 19.91
N ASN A 350 -10.53 -1.85 20.03
CA ASN A 350 -11.92 -1.47 19.88
C ASN A 350 -12.44 -0.62 21.08
N ASP A 351 -12.01 0.64 21.16
CA ASP A 351 -12.32 1.58 22.25
C ASP A 351 -13.11 2.81 21.74
N PRO A 352 -14.36 3.04 22.20
CA PRO A 352 -15.21 4.17 21.77
C PRO A 352 -14.54 5.53 21.89
N LEU A 353 -13.69 5.75 22.89
CA LEU A 353 -13.01 7.04 23.08
C LEU A 353 -11.91 7.25 22.04
N ILE A 354 -11.25 6.19 21.58
CA ILE A 354 -10.27 6.29 20.48
C ILE A 354 -10.99 6.64 19.17
N TYR A 355 -12.10 5.97 18.85
CA TYR A 355 -12.92 6.33 17.69
C TYR A 355 -13.36 7.80 17.72
N ALA A 356 -13.94 8.24 18.84
CA ALA A 356 -14.41 9.61 19.01
C ALA A 356 -13.28 10.63 18.83
N HIS A 357 -12.09 10.35 19.39
CA HIS A 357 -10.93 11.22 19.24
C HIS A 357 -10.43 11.29 17.80
N ILE A 358 -10.36 10.15 17.09
CA ILE A 358 -9.95 10.10 15.68
C ILE A 358 -10.93 10.91 14.80
N VAL A 359 -12.24 10.74 14.99
CA VAL A 359 -13.25 11.50 14.22
C VAL A 359 -13.15 12.99 14.51
N PHE A 360 -12.97 13.37 15.78
CA PHE A 360 -12.77 14.76 16.19
C PHE A 360 -11.51 15.38 15.55
N LEU A 361 -10.39 14.65 15.55
CA LEU A 361 -9.16 15.08 14.91
C LEU A 361 -9.31 15.20 13.39
N HIS A 362 -10.02 14.27 12.76
CA HIS A 362 -10.33 14.36 11.33
C HIS A 362 -11.16 15.60 11.00
N GLU A 363 -12.16 15.95 11.82
CA GLU A 363 -12.92 17.18 11.62
C GLU A 363 -12.05 18.43 11.75
N GLN A 364 -11.17 18.50 12.74
CA GLN A 364 -10.19 19.59 12.85
C GLN A 364 -9.27 19.67 11.62
N MET A 365 -8.80 18.53 11.13
CA MET A 365 -7.96 18.45 9.95
C MET A 365 -8.66 19.01 8.72
N VAL A 366 -9.92 18.63 8.50
CA VAL A 366 -10.74 19.15 7.40
C VAL A 366 -10.91 20.65 7.51
N GLN A 367 -11.25 21.19 8.70
CA GLN A 367 -11.42 22.63 8.88
C GLN A 367 -10.12 23.40 8.63
N ALA A 368 -8.99 22.92 9.18
CA ALA A 368 -7.68 23.51 8.95
C ALA A 368 -7.30 23.49 7.46
N TRP A 369 -7.53 22.35 6.78
CA TRP A 369 -7.26 22.24 5.35
C TRP A 369 -8.11 23.22 4.53
N LYS A 370 -9.41 23.35 4.82
CA LYS A 370 -10.29 24.33 4.15
C LYS A 370 -9.78 25.77 4.30
N SER A 371 -9.31 26.14 5.48
CA SER A 371 -8.84 27.51 5.75
C SER A 371 -7.47 27.82 5.16
N GLU A 372 -6.57 26.83 5.08
CA GLU A 372 -5.14 27.07 4.80
C GLU A 372 -4.70 26.65 3.39
N SER A 373 -5.38 25.68 2.77
CA SER A 373 -4.89 25.06 1.54
C SER A 373 -5.11 25.92 0.30
N GLY A 374 -6.23 26.67 0.26
CA GLY A 374 -6.76 27.28 -0.95
C GLY A 374 -7.26 26.26 -1.98
N ASP A 375 -7.41 24.98 -1.60
CA ASP A 375 -7.84 23.89 -2.47
C ASP A 375 -9.37 23.77 -2.47
N PRO A 376 -10.05 24.09 -3.59
CA PRO A 376 -11.49 23.95 -3.68
C PRO A 376 -11.95 22.50 -3.95
N ASP A 377 -11.04 21.59 -4.33
CA ASP A 377 -11.36 20.25 -4.81
C ASP A 377 -10.43 19.21 -4.17
N PHE A 378 -10.69 18.95 -2.88
CA PHE A 378 -10.05 17.89 -2.12
C PHE A 378 -11.10 16.94 -1.52
N ILE A 379 -10.69 15.70 -1.31
CA ILE A 379 -11.47 14.67 -0.60
C ILE A 379 -10.67 14.24 0.63
N THR A 380 -11.37 13.99 1.74
CA THR A 380 -10.75 13.31 2.89
C THR A 380 -11.51 12.04 3.22
N GLN A 381 -10.84 11.06 3.80
CA GLN A 381 -11.48 9.88 4.36
C GLN A 381 -10.86 9.54 5.70
N CYS A 382 -11.71 9.21 6.66
CA CYS A 382 -11.35 8.62 7.94
C CYS A 382 -12.17 7.34 8.10
N MET A 383 -11.53 6.20 7.81
CA MET A 383 -12.21 4.92 7.59
C MET A 383 -11.81 3.87 8.61
N PHE A 384 -12.81 3.29 9.26
CA PHE A 384 -12.65 2.19 10.19
C PHE A 384 -12.96 0.86 9.52
N GLN A 385 -12.08 -0.11 9.77
CA GLN A 385 -12.21 -1.48 9.29
C GLN A 385 -11.91 -2.45 10.42
N SER A 386 -12.86 -3.30 10.77
CA SER A 386 -12.67 -4.32 11.81
C SER A 386 -11.69 -5.40 11.34
N ILE A 387 -10.71 -5.73 12.17
CA ILE A 387 -9.78 -6.85 12.00
C ILE A 387 -10.02 -7.83 13.16
N PRO A 388 -10.97 -8.76 13.01
CA PRO A 388 -11.28 -9.74 14.03
C PRO A 388 -10.22 -10.84 14.10
N THR A 389 -10.05 -11.42 15.29
CA THR A 389 -9.13 -12.53 15.56
C THR A 389 -9.41 -13.77 14.71
N ILE A 390 -10.64 -13.94 14.21
CA ILE A 390 -10.99 -15.04 13.31
C ILE A 390 -10.19 -15.02 12.00
N PHE A 391 -9.72 -13.85 11.54
CA PHE A 391 -8.86 -13.76 10.35
C PHE A 391 -7.57 -14.57 10.54
N ALA A 392 -6.94 -14.44 11.71
CA ALA A 392 -5.73 -15.17 12.05
C ALA A 392 -5.99 -16.67 12.20
N LYS A 393 -7.15 -17.08 12.74
CA LYS A 393 -7.54 -18.49 12.83
C LYS A 393 -7.62 -19.14 11.44
N HIS A 394 -8.25 -18.45 10.48
CA HIS A 394 -8.30 -18.91 9.09
C HIS A 394 -6.92 -18.97 8.44
N SER A 395 -6.06 -17.97 8.70
CA SER A 395 -4.70 -17.98 8.17
C SER A 395 -3.90 -19.19 8.68
N ILE A 396 -3.89 -19.44 9.99
CA ILE A 396 -3.18 -20.58 10.60
C ILE A 396 -3.67 -21.90 9.99
N ALA A 397 -4.99 -22.07 9.85
CA ALA A 397 -5.59 -23.27 9.26
C ALA A 397 -5.18 -23.50 7.80
N LYS A 398 -4.74 -22.45 7.08
CA LYS A 398 -4.34 -22.47 5.66
C LYS A 398 -2.81 -22.36 5.47
N GLY A 399 -2.03 -22.70 6.50
CA GLY A 399 -0.56 -22.72 6.46
C GLY A 399 0.12 -21.42 6.90
N GLY A 400 -0.66 -20.43 7.35
CA GLY A 400 -0.18 -19.15 7.86
C GLY A 400 0.23 -18.15 6.78
N ASN A 401 0.51 -16.93 7.23
CA ASN A 401 0.98 -15.81 6.41
C ASN A 401 1.96 -14.93 7.19
N MET A 402 2.51 -13.90 6.55
CA MET A 402 3.48 -13.00 7.17
C MET A 402 2.86 -11.84 7.94
N LEU A 403 1.54 -11.62 7.86
CA LEU A 403 0.90 -10.40 8.39
C LEU A 403 0.99 -10.27 9.92
N GLY A 404 1.28 -11.34 10.66
CA GLY A 404 1.54 -11.28 12.10
C GLY A 404 0.31 -11.17 13.00
N LEU A 405 -0.89 -11.27 12.43
CA LEU A 405 -2.16 -11.11 13.16
C LEU A 405 -2.45 -12.21 14.19
N HIS A 406 -1.76 -13.35 14.12
CA HIS A 406 -1.87 -14.42 15.10
C HIS A 406 -1.43 -14.00 16.52
N ARG A 407 -0.72 -12.88 16.65
CA ARG A 407 -0.32 -12.31 17.95
C ARG A 407 -1.42 -11.49 18.62
N LEU A 408 -2.47 -11.11 17.88
CA LEU A 408 -3.55 -10.31 18.44
C LEU A 408 -4.47 -11.19 19.29
N ALA A 409 -4.67 -10.80 20.54
CA ALA A 409 -5.54 -11.51 21.49
C ALA A 409 -7.02 -11.11 21.38
N GLU A 410 -7.31 -9.96 20.78
CA GLU A 410 -8.64 -9.37 20.69
C GLU A 410 -8.89 -8.78 19.29
N ASN A 411 -10.16 -8.46 19.01
CA ASN A 411 -10.54 -7.81 17.77
C ASN A 411 -10.06 -6.36 17.78
N VAL A 412 -9.40 -5.95 16.71
CA VAL A 412 -8.83 -4.60 16.58
C VAL A 412 -9.43 -3.89 15.38
N VAL A 413 -9.06 -2.62 15.23
CA VAL A 413 -9.59 -1.73 14.21
C VAL A 413 -8.43 -1.17 13.41
N MET A 414 -8.46 -1.39 12.11
CA MET A 414 -7.57 -0.77 11.16
C MET A 414 -8.18 0.55 10.69
N LEU A 415 -7.42 1.64 10.85
CA LEU A 415 -7.73 2.96 10.32
C LEU A 415 -7.10 3.12 8.95
N LEU A 416 -7.84 3.67 8.00
CA LEU A 416 -7.29 4.32 6.81
C LEU A 416 -7.65 5.80 6.86
N LEU A 417 -6.63 6.65 6.85
CA LEU A 417 -6.76 8.08 6.64
C LEU A 417 -6.30 8.44 5.24
N ASN A 418 -7.04 9.33 4.58
CA ASN A 418 -6.68 9.84 3.28
C ASN A 418 -6.96 11.35 3.16
N ILE A 419 -6.08 12.04 2.45
CA ILE A 419 -6.35 13.32 1.81
C ILE A 419 -6.00 13.14 0.33
N ALA A 420 -6.95 13.45 -0.56
CA ALA A 420 -6.78 13.42 -2.00
C ALA A 420 -6.84 14.85 -2.54
N VAL A 421 -5.81 15.28 -3.27
CA VAL A 421 -5.63 16.68 -3.74
C VAL A 421 -5.28 16.75 -5.22
N LYS A 422 -5.35 17.92 -5.85
CA LYS A 422 -5.18 18.04 -7.31
C LYS A 422 -3.76 18.26 -7.81
N THR A 423 -2.85 18.76 -6.98
CA THR A 423 -1.50 19.13 -7.42
C THR A 423 -0.39 18.56 -6.52
N PRO A 424 0.83 18.38 -7.05
CA PRO A 424 1.99 17.95 -6.28
C PRO A 424 2.33 18.89 -5.10
N GLU A 425 2.13 20.20 -5.25
CA GLU A 425 2.41 21.18 -4.19
C GLU A 425 1.44 21.02 -3.02
N LEU A 426 0.17 20.73 -3.32
CA LEU A 426 -0.83 20.40 -2.31
C LEU A 426 -0.52 19.05 -1.66
N GLU A 427 -0.03 18.07 -2.42
CA GLU A 427 0.33 16.75 -1.90
C GLU A 427 1.40 16.85 -0.80
N VAL A 428 2.44 17.66 -1.01
CA VAL A 428 3.49 17.89 0.00
C VAL A 428 2.89 18.46 1.30
N ARG A 429 2.00 19.45 1.19
CA ARG A 429 1.33 20.06 2.34
C ARG A 429 0.37 19.08 3.04
N ALA A 430 -0.39 18.31 2.27
CA ALA A 430 -1.34 17.31 2.76
C ALA A 430 -0.62 16.19 3.50
N SER A 431 0.47 15.67 2.94
CA SER A 431 1.32 14.65 3.58
C SER A 431 1.88 15.14 4.91
N ALA A 432 2.41 16.37 4.96
CA ALA A 432 2.90 16.94 6.21
C ALA A 432 1.79 17.12 7.25
N MET A 433 0.59 17.53 6.82
CA MET A 433 -0.57 17.64 7.72
C MET A 433 -0.98 16.27 8.25
N LEU A 434 -1.18 15.28 7.37
CA LEU A 434 -1.66 13.96 7.73
C LEU A 434 -0.71 13.26 8.69
N ARG A 435 0.61 13.37 8.50
CA ARG A 435 1.62 12.87 9.44
C ARG A 435 1.43 13.44 10.85
N ARG A 436 1.23 14.75 11.00
CA ARG A 436 1.01 15.36 12.33
C ARG A 436 -0.26 14.82 13.00
N TYR A 437 -1.33 14.61 12.23
CA TYR A 437 -2.57 14.06 12.76
C TYR A 437 -2.44 12.58 13.14
N VAL A 438 -1.71 11.79 12.35
CA VAL A 438 -1.39 10.39 12.66
C VAL A 438 -0.63 10.28 13.98
N GLU A 439 0.37 11.14 14.22
CA GLU A 439 1.11 11.12 15.49
C GLU A 439 0.20 11.50 16.68
N ARG A 440 -0.65 12.52 16.55
CA ARG A 440 -1.65 12.86 17.60
C ARG A 440 -2.61 11.72 17.90
N ILE A 441 -3.02 10.96 16.87
CA ILE A 441 -3.87 9.77 17.04
C ILE A 441 -3.12 8.68 17.80
N LYS A 442 -1.85 8.42 17.44
CA LYS A 442 -1.01 7.44 18.15
C LYS A 442 -0.82 7.82 19.61
N GLU A 443 -0.43 9.06 19.90
CA GLU A 443 -0.26 9.57 21.27
C GLU A 443 -1.52 9.35 22.11
N PHE A 444 -2.70 9.67 21.56
CA PHE A 444 -3.95 9.46 22.26
C PHE A 444 -4.27 7.97 22.46
N ALA A 445 -4.10 7.14 21.44
CA ALA A 445 -4.31 5.71 21.55
C ALA A 445 -3.35 5.05 22.56
N GLU A 446 -2.08 5.44 22.57
CA GLU A 446 -1.07 4.99 23.56
C GLU A 446 -1.44 5.39 24.98
N SER A 447 -1.92 6.62 25.18
CA SER A 447 -2.39 7.10 26.50
C SER A 447 -3.54 6.27 27.09
N ARG A 448 -4.17 5.43 26.25
CA ARG A 448 -5.28 4.55 26.59
C ARG A 448 -4.93 3.06 26.53
N ASP A 449 -3.64 2.71 26.38
CA ASP A 449 -3.19 1.34 26.10
C ASP A 449 -3.92 0.73 24.88
N GLY A 450 -4.27 1.57 23.91
CA GLY A 450 -5.12 1.24 22.78
C GLY A 450 -4.41 1.19 21.44
N LEU A 451 -3.16 1.66 21.35
CA LEU A 451 -2.39 1.55 20.11
C LEU A 451 -1.97 0.08 19.88
N VAL A 452 -2.14 -0.41 18.66
CA VAL A 452 -1.74 -1.77 18.26
C VAL A 452 -0.61 -1.67 17.26
N GLU A 453 0.50 -2.35 17.54
CA GLU A 453 1.69 -2.42 16.70
C GLU A 453 1.47 -3.34 15.48
N TRP A 454 0.54 -2.94 14.61
CA TRP A 454 0.27 -3.58 13.33
C TRP A 454 -0.09 -2.52 12.28
N VAL A 455 0.57 -2.58 11.12
CA VAL A 455 0.35 -1.65 10.01
C VAL A 455 0.08 -2.46 8.75
N TYR A 456 -1.06 -2.18 8.12
CA TYR A 456 -1.46 -2.92 6.93
C TYR A 456 -0.75 -2.40 5.68
N LEU A 457 0.08 -3.25 5.09
CA LEU A 457 0.96 -2.91 3.99
C LEU A 457 0.25 -2.28 2.78
N ASN A 458 -0.93 -2.78 2.42
CA ASN A 458 -1.64 -2.29 1.23
C ASN A 458 -2.23 -0.87 1.40
N TYR A 459 -2.26 -0.32 2.61
CA TYR A 459 -2.72 1.03 2.92
C TYR A 459 -1.62 1.96 3.47
N ALA A 460 -0.42 1.44 3.65
CA ALA A 460 0.68 2.18 4.23
C ALA A 460 1.25 3.24 3.28
N ASP A 461 1.56 4.43 3.81
CA ASP A 461 2.37 5.42 3.10
C ASP A 461 3.77 4.86 2.83
N GLY A 462 4.45 5.40 1.81
CA GLY A 462 5.86 5.08 1.56
C GLY A 462 6.78 5.41 2.74
N SER A 463 6.38 6.30 3.66
CA SER A 463 7.14 6.61 4.87
C SER A 463 6.85 5.69 6.06
N GLN A 464 5.92 4.74 5.96
CA GLN A 464 5.65 3.77 7.02
C GLN A 464 6.48 2.50 6.82
N ASP A 465 6.75 1.77 7.92
CA ASP A 465 7.43 0.47 7.88
C ASP A 465 6.45 -0.66 8.27
N PRO A 466 5.56 -1.08 7.35
CA PRO A 466 4.57 -2.11 7.65
C PRO A 466 5.20 -3.47 7.94
N LEU A 467 6.32 -3.81 7.29
CA LEU A 467 6.98 -5.09 7.48
C LEU A 467 7.57 -5.21 8.89
N ALA A 468 8.11 -4.13 9.48
CA ALA A 468 8.55 -4.12 10.88
C ALA A 468 7.43 -4.53 11.86
N SER A 469 6.18 -4.14 11.57
CA SER A 469 5.02 -4.45 12.42
C SER A 469 4.60 -5.93 12.40
N TYR A 470 5.18 -6.75 11.53
CA TYR A 470 4.83 -8.16 11.39
C TYR A 470 5.44 -9.06 12.46
N GLY A 471 6.20 -8.50 13.40
CA GLY A 471 6.85 -9.22 14.48
C GLY A 471 8.17 -9.86 14.05
N LEU A 472 9.11 -9.94 14.97
CA LEU A 472 10.51 -10.32 14.70
C LEU A 472 10.64 -11.67 13.98
N GLU A 473 9.83 -12.66 14.34
CA GLU A 473 9.86 -13.99 13.69
C GLU A 473 9.51 -13.90 12.21
N ASN A 474 8.43 -13.21 11.85
CA ASN A 474 8.00 -13.06 10.46
C ASN A 474 8.98 -12.20 9.67
N VAL A 475 9.50 -11.12 10.27
CA VAL A 475 10.55 -10.28 9.65
C VAL A 475 11.77 -11.13 9.29
N GLU A 476 12.25 -11.94 10.22
CA GLU A 476 13.40 -12.80 9.99
C GLU A 476 13.12 -13.90 8.96
N LYS A 477 11.89 -14.43 8.94
CA LYS A 477 11.47 -15.39 7.92
C LYS A 477 11.45 -14.78 6.52
N ILE A 478 10.90 -13.57 6.37
CA ILE A 478 10.92 -12.83 5.10
C ILE A 478 12.37 -12.60 4.66
N ARG A 479 13.26 -12.20 5.58
CA ARG A 479 14.68 -11.96 5.29
C ARG A 479 15.37 -13.21 4.76
N LYS A 480 15.24 -14.34 5.46
CA LYS A 480 15.81 -15.63 5.04
C LYS A 480 15.30 -16.10 3.68
N VAL A 481 14.01 -15.93 3.41
CA VAL A 481 13.43 -16.29 2.11
C VAL A 481 13.94 -15.37 1.01
N ALA A 482 14.05 -14.06 1.26
CA ALA A 482 14.65 -13.14 0.30
C ALA A 482 16.11 -13.49 -0.01
N GLU A 483 16.92 -13.81 0.99
CA GLU A 483 18.31 -14.25 0.79
C GLU A 483 18.40 -15.56 0.00
N LYS A 484 17.50 -16.52 0.27
CA LYS A 484 17.46 -17.82 -0.41
C LYS A 484 17.06 -17.71 -1.88
N TYR A 485 16.03 -16.93 -2.19
CA TYR A 485 15.42 -16.88 -3.53
C TYR A 485 15.85 -15.67 -4.37
N ASP A 486 16.46 -14.67 -3.75
CA ASP A 486 17.09 -13.51 -4.41
C ASP A 486 18.51 -13.25 -3.86
N PRO A 487 19.44 -14.22 -3.99
CA PRO A 487 20.79 -14.13 -3.41
C PRO A 487 21.62 -12.97 -3.97
N ASP A 488 21.32 -12.50 -5.18
CA ASP A 488 22.00 -11.35 -5.80
C ASP A 488 21.40 -10.01 -5.31
N GLY A 489 20.23 -10.06 -4.65
CA GLY A 489 19.47 -8.92 -4.17
C GLY A 489 18.88 -8.09 -5.30
N VAL A 490 18.45 -8.70 -6.41
CA VAL A 490 17.84 -7.99 -7.55
C VAL A 490 16.63 -7.18 -7.10
N PHE A 491 15.72 -7.77 -6.33
CA PHE A 491 14.53 -7.10 -5.81
C PHE A 491 14.82 -6.19 -4.62
N GLN A 492 16.00 -6.29 -4.01
CA GLN A 492 16.43 -5.42 -2.92
C GLN A 492 17.18 -4.17 -3.43
N LYS A 493 17.93 -4.30 -4.54
CA LYS A 493 18.85 -3.27 -5.05
C LYS A 493 18.34 -2.58 -6.31
N LYS A 494 17.78 -3.35 -7.26
CA LYS A 494 17.33 -2.84 -8.56
C LYS A 494 15.85 -2.46 -8.58
N ALA A 495 15.03 -3.00 -7.66
CA ALA A 495 13.63 -2.59 -7.50
C ALA A 495 13.45 -1.74 -6.24
N PRO A 496 13.55 -0.40 -6.29
CA PRO A 496 13.50 0.44 -5.09
C PRO A 496 12.10 0.53 -4.45
N GLY A 497 11.05 0.27 -5.23
CA GLY A 497 9.63 0.44 -4.91
C GLY A 497 8.96 -0.71 -4.14
N GLY A 498 7.82 -0.41 -3.52
CA GLY A 498 7.18 -1.26 -2.54
C GLY A 498 7.98 -1.34 -1.24
N PHE A 499 7.49 -2.10 -0.27
CA PHE A 499 8.16 -2.26 1.02
C PHE A 499 9.21 -3.37 0.94
N LYS A 500 10.47 -3.01 1.23
CA LYS A 500 11.62 -3.90 1.09
C LYS A 500 12.11 -4.39 2.45
N ILE A 501 12.32 -5.70 2.56
CA ILE A 501 12.82 -6.31 3.79
C ILE A 501 14.22 -5.80 4.17
N SER A 502 15.04 -5.46 3.17
CA SER A 502 16.35 -4.83 3.39
C SER A 502 16.29 -3.44 4.04
N LYS A 503 15.14 -2.76 4.00
CA LYS A 503 14.92 -1.44 4.61
C LYS A 503 14.29 -1.51 5.99
N VAL A 504 13.80 -2.68 6.42
CA VAL A 504 13.19 -2.87 7.73
C VAL A 504 14.19 -2.56 8.85
N GLY A 505 13.79 -1.71 9.79
CA GLY A 505 14.68 -1.26 10.88
C GLY A 505 15.76 -0.27 10.45
N THR A 506 15.69 0.26 9.21
CA THR A 506 16.53 1.38 8.79
C THR A 506 15.89 2.68 9.23
N ILE A 507 16.54 3.39 10.16
CA ILE A 507 16.18 4.73 10.58
C ILE A 507 16.99 5.72 9.74
N VAL A 508 16.31 6.48 8.89
CA VAL A 508 16.90 7.65 8.22
C VAL A 508 16.61 8.86 9.10
N VAL A 509 17.65 9.38 9.76
CA VAL A 509 17.53 10.62 10.54
C VAL A 509 18.03 11.78 9.69
N VAL A 510 17.13 12.68 9.33
CA VAL A 510 17.46 13.92 8.58
C VAL A 510 17.50 15.07 9.57
N PHE A 511 18.69 15.66 9.75
CA PHE A 511 18.88 16.86 10.55
C PHE A 511 18.97 18.08 9.65
N THR A 512 18.19 19.11 9.97
CA THR A 512 18.31 20.43 9.35
C THR A 512 18.87 21.41 10.39
N ALA A 513 20.09 21.89 10.16
CA ALA A 513 20.63 23.07 10.84
C ALA A 513 20.67 24.24 9.84
N ALA A 514 20.72 25.48 10.34
CA ALA A 514 20.61 26.71 9.53
C ALA A 514 21.50 26.73 8.26
N ASP A 515 22.65 26.05 8.28
CA ASP A 515 23.64 26.06 7.19
C ASP A 515 23.96 24.65 6.60
N CYS A 516 23.36 23.57 7.12
CA CYS A 516 23.67 22.20 6.71
C CYS A 516 22.48 21.25 6.87
N ILE A 517 22.31 20.37 5.89
CA ILE A 517 21.48 19.16 6.04
C ILE A 517 22.44 17.98 6.29
N VAL A 518 22.30 17.32 7.43
CA VAL A 518 23.02 16.07 7.72
C VAL A 518 22.01 14.93 7.66
N VAL A 519 22.18 14.04 6.69
CA VAL A 519 21.40 12.80 6.59
C VAL A 519 22.25 11.68 7.15
N VAL A 520 21.81 11.09 8.26
CA VAL A 520 22.43 9.90 8.83
C VAL A 520 21.49 8.73 8.56
N VAL A 521 21.98 7.74 7.81
CA VAL A 521 21.25 6.49 7.59
C VAL A 521 21.81 5.45 8.55
N VAL A 522 20.97 5.01 9.47
CA VAL A 522 21.32 4.03 10.50
C VAL A 522 20.46 2.79 10.30
N GLN A 523 21.05 1.61 10.33
CA GLN A 523 20.32 0.37 10.48
C GLN A 523 20.38 -0.05 11.95
N VAL A 524 19.20 -0.28 12.53
CA VAL A 524 19.04 -0.69 13.92
C VAL A 524 18.75 -2.19 13.95
N GLU A 525 19.71 -2.97 14.41
CA GLU A 525 19.54 -4.40 14.70
C GLU A 525 19.13 -4.56 16.18
N LEU A 526 17.91 -5.05 16.44
CA LEU A 526 17.43 -5.30 17.80
C LEU A 526 18.16 -6.51 18.43
N LEU A 527 18.75 -6.31 19.61
CA LEU A 527 19.47 -7.33 20.40
C LEU A 527 19.01 -7.24 21.88
N VAL A 528 17.76 -7.60 22.17
CA VAL A 528 17.21 -7.86 23.54
C VAL A 528 16.88 -6.63 24.41
N VAL A 529 15.94 -6.82 25.35
CA VAL A 529 15.27 -5.80 26.18
C VAL A 529 16.01 -5.57 27.51
N ALA A 530 16.65 -4.41 27.66
CA ALA A 530 17.00 -3.80 28.95
C ALA A 530 17.15 -2.27 28.76
N PRO A 531 16.69 -1.43 29.70
CA PRO A 531 16.74 0.02 29.53
C PRO A 531 18.17 0.54 29.73
N VAL A 532 18.80 1.04 28.67
CA VAL A 532 20.09 1.75 28.73
C VAL A 532 20.01 3.02 27.89
N PRO A 533 20.28 4.22 28.44
CA PRO A 533 20.36 5.44 27.63
C PRO A 533 21.61 5.39 26.71
N ILE A 534 21.42 5.64 25.42
CA ILE A 534 22.52 5.67 24.42
C ILE A 534 22.66 7.09 23.86
N LEU A 535 23.89 7.61 23.88
CA LEU A 535 24.26 8.91 23.34
C LEU A 535 24.99 8.73 21.99
N LEU A 536 24.42 9.25 20.90
CA LEU A 536 25.09 9.25 19.59
C LEU A 536 25.82 10.58 19.39
N LEU A 537 27.14 10.51 19.16
CA LEU A 537 28.00 11.67 18.85
C LEU A 537 28.54 11.51 17.43
N VAL A 538 28.33 12.51 16.56
CA VAL A 538 28.94 12.56 15.22
C VAL A 538 29.95 13.70 15.19
N ARG A 539 31.18 13.38 14.78
CA ARG A 539 32.28 14.34 14.66
C ARG A 539 32.28 14.96 13.26
N VAL A 540 32.05 16.27 13.17
CA VAL A 540 32.18 17.07 11.94
C VAL A 540 33.50 17.88 12.04
N PRO A 541 34.19 18.27 10.95
CA PRO A 541 35.59 18.75 10.99
C PRO A 541 35.90 20.00 11.85
N SER A 542 34.92 20.58 12.55
CA SER A 542 35.12 21.74 13.41
C SER A 542 34.23 21.83 14.66
N LYS A 543 33.32 20.87 14.93
CA LYS A 543 32.49 20.83 16.15
C LYS A 543 32.09 19.40 16.53
N LEU A 544 32.00 19.13 17.84
CA LEU A 544 31.29 17.96 18.37
C LEU A 544 29.79 18.29 18.39
N VAL A 545 28.97 17.56 17.66
CA VAL A 545 27.51 17.74 17.66
C VAL A 545 26.90 16.59 18.46
N ILE A 546 26.10 16.91 19.47
CA ILE A 546 25.24 15.92 20.16
C ILE A 546 24.11 15.59 19.18
N VAL A 547 24.05 14.35 18.70
CA VAL A 547 23.17 13.98 17.58
C VAL A 547 21.85 13.38 18.05
N ALA A 548 21.78 12.77 19.24
CA ALA A 548 20.52 12.39 19.88
C ALA A 548 20.68 12.03 21.37
N HIS A 549 19.65 12.28 22.17
CA HIS A 549 19.30 11.45 23.33
C HIS A 549 18.27 10.42 22.84
N LEU A 550 18.66 9.16 22.69
CA LEU A 550 17.71 8.09 22.40
C LEU A 550 17.39 7.40 23.73
N ILE A 551 16.18 7.67 24.27
CA ILE A 551 15.59 6.81 25.29
C ILE A 551 14.98 5.63 24.54
N LEU A 552 15.82 4.64 24.22
CA LEU A 552 15.35 3.36 23.69
C LEU A 552 15.31 2.38 24.87
N GLY A 553 14.14 1.80 25.13
CA GLY A 553 13.97 0.72 26.11
C GLY A 553 14.57 -0.62 25.67
N VAL A 554 15.53 -0.61 24.74
CA VAL A 554 16.00 -1.78 24.00
C VAL A 554 17.51 -1.67 23.77
N VAL A 555 18.24 -2.77 23.96
CA VAL A 555 19.63 -2.88 23.51
C VAL A 555 19.61 -3.08 21.99
N VAL A 556 20.20 -2.13 21.29
CA VAL A 556 20.24 -2.10 19.82
C VAL A 556 21.68 -2.01 19.34
N ARG A 557 22.02 -2.82 18.34
CA ARG A 557 23.25 -2.63 17.57
C ARG A 557 22.95 -1.66 16.44
N ILE A 558 23.61 -0.51 16.50
CA ILE A 558 23.46 0.58 15.54
C ILE A 558 24.57 0.44 14.51
N LYS A 559 24.21 0.08 13.28
CA LYS A 559 25.13 0.06 12.14
C LYS A 559 24.91 1.33 11.32
N VAL A 560 25.87 2.24 11.33
CA VAL A 560 25.84 3.42 10.45
C VAL A 560 26.08 2.96 9.02
N LEU A 561 25.08 3.12 8.15
CA LEU A 561 25.17 2.71 6.75
C LEU A 561 25.80 3.81 5.89
N SER A 562 25.44 5.07 6.13
CA SER A 562 26.03 6.22 5.43
C SER A 562 25.78 7.53 6.18
N ILE A 563 26.67 8.51 5.97
CA ILE A 563 26.52 9.90 6.43
C ILE A 563 26.67 10.80 5.21
N LEU A 564 25.64 11.59 4.90
CA LEU A 564 25.66 12.57 3.82
C LEU A 564 25.51 13.98 4.40
N VAL A 565 26.47 14.86 4.14
CA VAL A 565 26.45 16.27 4.57
C VAL A 565 26.25 17.14 3.34
N LEU A 566 25.08 17.78 3.22
CA LEU A 566 24.82 18.82 2.24
C LEU A 566 25.03 20.19 2.88
N LEU A 567 26.05 20.92 2.40
CA LEU A 567 26.30 22.32 2.74
C LEU A 567 25.37 23.21 1.90
N VAL A 568 24.41 23.88 2.54
CA VAL A 568 23.59 24.90 1.88
C VAL A 568 24.29 26.24 2.09
N ARG A 569 24.95 26.78 1.06
CA ARG A 569 25.54 28.12 1.13
C ARG A 569 24.43 29.17 1.12
N VAL A 570 23.91 29.53 2.29
CA VAL A 570 23.15 30.77 2.47
C VAL A 570 24.15 31.91 2.66
N LYS A 571 24.25 32.81 1.68
CA LYS A 571 24.93 34.10 1.86
C LYS A 571 24.03 35.00 2.70
N LEU A 572 24.31 35.19 3.99
CA LEU A 572 23.89 36.41 4.70
C LEU A 572 24.76 36.69 5.96
N LEU A 573 24.80 37.97 6.34
CA LEU A 573 25.83 38.68 7.09
C LEU A 573 25.96 38.41 8.61
N VAL A 574 27.22 38.49 9.10
CA VAL A 574 27.76 39.10 10.35
C VAL A 574 27.09 38.82 11.71
N ALA A 575 27.84 38.19 12.64
CA ALA A 575 28.28 38.75 13.95
C ALA A 575 28.94 37.67 14.86
N SER A 576 29.65 38.13 15.88
CA SER A 576 30.86 37.54 16.51
C SER A 576 30.68 36.76 17.83
N PHE A 577 31.78 36.05 18.23
CA PHE A 577 32.22 35.55 19.57
C PHE A 577 31.57 34.25 20.12
N LEU A 578 32.20 33.37 20.93
CA LEU A 578 33.44 33.31 21.72
C LEU A 578 33.86 31.82 21.93
N VAL A 579 35.13 31.54 22.25
CA VAL A 579 35.75 30.19 22.41
C VAL A 579 35.84 29.78 23.90
N VAL A 580 35.63 28.48 24.23
CA VAL A 580 36.03 27.84 25.51
C VAL A 580 36.57 26.40 25.26
N PRO A 581 37.70 25.97 25.88
CA PRO A 581 38.36 24.66 25.64
C PRO A 581 37.99 23.54 26.66
N PRO A 582 38.46 22.28 26.50
CA PRO A 582 37.70 21.06 26.81
C PRO A 582 38.07 20.34 28.11
N ALA A 583 37.21 19.42 28.57
CA ALA A 583 37.57 18.36 29.53
C ALA A 583 37.09 16.97 29.06
N CYS A 584 38.08 16.09 28.88
CA CYS A 584 38.12 14.62 28.89
C CYS A 584 36.99 13.78 28.24
N ILE A 585 37.34 13.05 27.16
CA ILE A 585 36.59 11.91 26.62
C ILE A 585 37.51 10.68 26.62
N VAL A 586 36.99 9.56 27.11
CA VAL A 586 37.60 8.21 27.02
C VAL A 586 37.15 7.56 25.71
N PHE A 587 38.08 7.01 24.94
CA PHE A 587 37.80 6.19 23.76
C PHE A 587 37.73 4.72 24.15
N ALA A 588 36.75 3.98 23.62
CA ALA A 588 36.79 2.54 23.52
C ALA A 588 36.60 2.19 22.03
N ASP A 589 37.63 1.58 21.45
CA ASP A 589 37.64 1.05 20.09
C ASP A 589 37.00 -0.36 20.07
N ASP A 590 36.45 -0.68 18.89
CA ASP A 590 35.85 -1.91 18.36
C ASP A 590 34.35 -2.21 18.61
#